data_AF-A0A9D0THD7-F1
#
_entry.id   AF-A0A9D0THD7-F1
#
_cell.length_a   1.000
_cell.length_b   1.000
_cell.length_c   1.000
_cell.angle_alpha   90.00
_cell.angle_beta   90.00
_cell.angle_gamma   90.00
#
_symmetry.space_group_name_H-M   'P 1'
#
loop_
_entity.id
_entity.type
_entity.pdbx_description
1 polymer ?
#
loop_
_entity_poly.entity_id
_entity_poly.type
_entity_poly.pdbx_seq_one_letter_code
_entity_poly.pdbx_strand_id
1 'polypeptide(L)'
;DLWQQSLSGEIEHWIELGQPDEKRIRKACGRAHRVTLHPYSGSSAEIWWSQNGERLQRFDNLAVITFPAEAGPALAPMARRNMQLQCNIQDGEAWFSDGEIEATVKPEVWKAI
;
A
#
# COMPACT_ATOMS: atom_id res chain seq x y z
N ASP A 1 -2.50 -8.80 2.96
CA ASP A 1 -3.36 -8.38 4.08
C ASP A 1 -4.82 -8.15 3.68
N LEU A 2 -5.08 -7.47 2.56
CA LEU A 2 -6.43 -7.30 2.01
C LEU A 2 -6.52 -7.97 0.65
N TRP A 3 -7.74 -8.37 0.26
CA TRP A 3 -8.01 -8.96 -1.05
C TRP A 3 -9.38 -8.58 -1.58
N GLN A 4 -9.44 -8.31 -2.88
CA GLN A 4 -10.68 -8.29 -3.65
C GLN A 4 -10.82 -9.65 -4.34
N GLN A 5 -11.95 -10.31 -4.12
CA GLN A 5 -12.27 -11.59 -4.74
C GLN A 5 -13.48 -11.44 -5.65
N SER A 6 -13.44 -12.11 -6.79
CA SER A 6 -14.59 -12.27 -7.66
C SER A 6 -15.64 -13.17 -7.01
N LEU A 7 -16.85 -13.21 -7.59
CA LEU A 7 -17.90 -14.15 -7.18
C LEU A 7 -17.52 -15.63 -7.40
N SER A 8 -16.52 -15.91 -8.25
CA SER A 8 -15.97 -17.26 -8.47
C SER A 8 -14.81 -17.60 -7.52
N GLY A 9 -14.41 -16.69 -6.63
CA GLY A 9 -13.33 -16.89 -5.67
C GLY A 9 -11.93 -16.64 -6.24
N GLU A 10 -11.83 -16.08 -7.45
CA GLU A 10 -10.55 -15.63 -8.01
C GLU A 10 -10.09 -14.35 -7.28
N ILE A 11 -8.79 -14.21 -7.07
CA ILE A 11 -8.24 -13.00 -6.44
C ILE A 11 -8.00 -11.95 -7.52
N GLU A 12 -8.88 -10.95 -7.60
CA GLU A 12 -8.74 -9.85 -8.56
C GLU A 12 -7.61 -8.90 -8.13
N HIS A 13 -7.54 -8.57 -6.84
CA HIS A 13 -6.52 -7.68 -6.31
C HIS A 13 -6.03 -8.17 -4.95
N TRP A 14 -4.73 -8.40 -4.85
CA TRP A 14 -4.04 -8.66 -3.59
C TRP A 14 -3.34 -7.39 -3.13
N ILE A 15 -3.66 -6.92 -1.93
CA ILE A 15 -2.95 -5.80 -1.29
C ILE A 15 -2.13 -6.36 -0.13
N GLU A 16 -0.82 -6.17 -0.22
CA GLU A 16 0.15 -6.58 0.79
C GLU A 16 0.77 -5.35 1.44
N LEU A 17 0.97 -5.40 2.76
CA LEU A 17 1.57 -4.32 3.52
C LEU A 17 2.97 -4.74 4.02
N GLY A 18 3.85 -3.75 4.19
CA GLY A 18 5.16 -3.94 4.81
C GLY A 18 6.25 -4.36 3.82
N GLN A 19 7.24 -5.09 4.32
CA GLN A 19 8.49 -5.40 3.60
C GLN A 19 8.65 -6.93 3.44
N PRO A 20 7.75 -7.61 2.71
CA PRO A 20 7.77 -9.06 2.57
C PRO A 20 8.98 -9.54 1.77
N ASP A 21 9.34 -10.82 1.96
CA ASP A 21 10.34 -11.46 1.13
C ASP A 21 9.84 -11.69 -0.31
N GLU A 22 10.78 -11.92 -1.24
CA GLU A 22 10.44 -12.18 -2.64
C GLU A 22 9.55 -13.42 -2.79
N LYS A 23 9.71 -14.43 -1.93
CA LYS A 23 8.92 -15.67 -1.99
C LYS A 23 7.44 -15.37 -1.77
N ARG A 24 7.12 -14.49 -0.82
CA ARG A 24 5.76 -14.03 -0.53
C ARG A 24 5.20 -13.18 -1.67
N ILE A 25 5.98 -12.25 -2.21
CA ILE A 25 5.56 -11.42 -3.35
C ILE A 25 5.27 -12.29 -4.58
N ARG A 26 6.16 -13.23 -4.91
CA ARG A 26 5.96 -14.20 -5.99
C ARG A 26 4.68 -15.01 -5.81
N LYS A 27 4.40 -15.46 -4.59
CA LYS A 27 3.17 -16.19 -4.27
C LYS A 27 1.92 -15.33 -4.51
N ALA A 28 1.97 -14.05 -4.14
CA ALA A 28 0.86 -13.13 -4.41
C ALA A 28 0.66 -12.92 -5.92
N CYS A 29 1.75 -12.64 -6.64
CA CYS A 29 1.71 -12.37 -8.10
C CYS A 29 1.22 -13.59 -8.89
N GLY A 30 1.53 -14.81 -8.44
CA GLY A 30 1.04 -16.04 -9.07
C GLY A 30 -0.38 -16.45 -8.71
N ARG A 31 -1.06 -15.74 -7.78
CA ARG A 31 -2.40 -16.08 -7.29
C ARG A 31 -3.45 -15.01 -7.56
N ALA A 32 -3.03 -13.80 -7.91
CA ALA A 32 -3.91 -12.65 -8.11
C ALA A 32 -3.71 -12.01 -9.48
N HIS A 33 -4.77 -11.45 -10.04
CA HIS A 33 -4.72 -10.70 -11.29
C HIS A 33 -3.88 -9.43 -11.13
N ARG A 34 -4.00 -8.75 -9.99
CA ARG A 34 -3.21 -7.57 -9.60
C ARG A 34 -2.63 -7.72 -8.20
N VAL A 35 -1.40 -7.26 -7.99
CA VAL A 35 -0.79 -7.11 -6.68
C VAL A 35 -0.40 -5.65 -6.46
N THR A 36 -0.74 -5.10 -5.30
CA THR A 36 -0.19 -3.81 -4.85
C THR A 36 0.48 -4.01 -3.50
N LEU A 37 1.77 -3.69 -3.45
CA LEU A 37 2.58 -3.72 -2.25
C LEU A 37 2.71 -2.31 -1.70
N HIS A 38 2.34 -2.13 -0.43
CA HIS A 38 2.57 -0.91 0.33
C HIS A 38 3.67 -1.12 1.37
N PRO A 39 4.94 -0.95 0.98
CA PRO A 39 5.99 -0.87 1.97
C PRO A 39 5.82 0.42 2.78
N TYR A 40 6.10 0.34 4.08
CA TYR A 40 6.01 1.47 5.00
C TYR A 40 7.15 1.38 6.01
N SER A 41 7.28 2.41 6.85
CA SER A 41 8.38 2.63 7.82
C SER A 41 9.59 3.41 7.27
N GLY A 42 9.34 4.39 6.40
CA GLY A 42 10.35 5.36 5.95
C GLY A 42 11.63 4.71 5.43
N SER A 43 12.77 5.05 6.05
CA SER A 43 14.10 4.59 5.65
C SER A 43 14.24 3.06 5.56
N SER A 44 13.52 2.30 6.40
CA SER A 44 13.52 0.83 6.31
C SER A 44 12.93 0.34 4.99
N ALA A 45 11.85 0.98 4.52
CA ALA A 45 11.22 0.64 3.26
C ALA A 45 12.11 1.00 2.07
N GLU A 46 12.82 2.13 2.14
CA GLU A 46 13.76 2.56 1.10
C GLU A 46 14.95 1.59 0.97
N ILE A 47 15.52 1.16 2.10
CA ILE A 47 16.61 0.16 2.13
C ILE A 47 16.10 -1.16 1.52
N TRP A 48 14.92 -1.60 1.94
CA TRP A 48 14.30 -2.81 1.39
C TRP A 48 14.09 -2.68 -0.13
N TRP A 49 13.63 -1.53 -0.62
CA TRP A 49 13.44 -1.29 -2.04
C TRP A 49 14.76 -1.27 -2.82
N SER A 50 15.81 -0.64 -2.28
CA SER A 50 17.14 -0.67 -2.88
C SER A 50 17.69 -2.08 -3.05
N GLN A 51 17.35 -3.00 -2.14
CA GLN A 51 17.83 -4.39 -2.18
C GLN A 51 17.00 -5.30 -3.07
N ASN A 52 15.70 -5.03 -3.22
CA ASN A 52 14.75 -5.95 -3.86
C ASN A 52 14.15 -5.41 -5.17
N GLY A 53 14.11 -4.09 -5.34
CA GLY A 53 13.33 -3.41 -6.38
C GLY A 53 13.66 -3.86 -7.79
N GLU A 54 14.95 -4.05 -8.11
CA GLU A 54 15.38 -4.56 -9.42
C GLU A 54 14.79 -5.95 -9.73
N ARG A 55 14.88 -6.87 -8.77
CA ARG A 55 14.36 -8.25 -8.92
C ARG A 55 12.84 -8.27 -9.04
N LEU A 56 12.16 -7.30 -8.42
CA LEU A 56 10.71 -7.16 -8.46
C LEU A 56 10.19 -6.55 -9.77
N GLN A 57 11.07 -6.01 -10.63
CA GLN A 57 10.66 -5.48 -11.94
C GLN A 57 10.05 -6.55 -12.85
N ARG A 58 10.46 -7.82 -12.71
CA ARG A 58 9.97 -8.94 -13.54
C ARG A 58 8.48 -9.29 -13.36
N PHE A 59 7.80 -8.75 -12.34
CA PHE A 59 6.40 -9.06 -12.07
C PHE A 59 5.50 -8.04 -12.75
N ASP A 60 4.92 -8.39 -13.90
CA ASP A 60 4.12 -7.46 -14.72
C ASP A 60 2.77 -7.08 -14.08
N ASN A 61 2.36 -7.77 -13.02
CA ASN A 61 1.12 -7.48 -12.28
C ASN A 61 1.36 -6.87 -10.89
N LEU A 62 2.58 -6.40 -10.60
CA LEU A 62 2.98 -5.84 -9.32
C LEU A 62 3.14 -4.32 -9.39
N ALA A 63 2.32 -3.59 -8.64
CA ALA A 63 2.58 -2.20 -8.26
C ALA A 63 3.28 -2.13 -6.90
N VAL A 64 4.21 -1.20 -6.72
CA VAL A 64 4.82 -0.88 -5.43
C VAL A 64 4.64 0.61 -5.15
N ILE A 65 3.88 0.91 -4.10
CA ILE A 65 3.44 2.26 -3.76
C ILE A 65 3.71 2.48 -2.27
N THR A 66 4.63 3.36 -1.91
CA THR A 66 4.93 3.67 -0.51
C THR A 66 4.12 4.88 -0.04
N PHE A 67 4.13 5.12 1.27
CA PHE A 67 3.64 6.35 1.87
C PHE A 67 4.78 7.08 2.58
N PRO A 68 4.75 8.43 2.62
CA PRO A 68 5.71 9.23 3.37
C PRO A 68 5.77 8.79 4.83
N ALA A 69 6.95 8.88 5.45
CA ALA A 69 7.17 8.41 6.82
C ALA A 69 6.27 9.11 7.85
N GLU A 70 5.89 10.35 7.56
CA GLU A 70 5.00 11.20 8.33
C GLU A 70 3.51 10.83 8.21
N ALA A 71 3.10 10.08 7.17
CA ALA A 71 1.70 9.74 6.94
C ALA A 71 1.11 8.91 8.09
N GLY A 72 1.85 7.90 8.57
CA GLY A 72 1.45 7.08 9.72
C GLY A 72 1.26 7.90 10.99
N PRO A 73 2.27 8.67 11.44
CA PRO A 73 2.15 9.59 12.57
C PRO A 73 1.05 10.64 12.43
N ALA A 74 0.76 11.13 11.22
CA ALA A 74 -0.32 12.08 10.98
C ALA A 74 -1.72 11.45 11.13
N LEU A 75 -1.88 10.19 10.70
CA LEU A 75 -3.15 9.46 10.78
C LEU A 75 -3.37 8.76 12.14
N ALA A 76 -2.30 8.39 12.85
CA ALA A 76 -2.39 7.65 14.10
C ALA A 76 -3.27 8.35 15.17
N PRO A 77 -3.23 9.68 15.33
CA PRO A 77 -4.11 10.41 16.24
C PRO A 77 -5.59 10.31 15.90
N MET A 78 -6.00 9.91 14.69
CA MET A 78 -7.41 9.70 14.32
C MET A 78 -7.92 8.30 14.75
N ALA A 79 -7.01 7.39 15.15
CA ALA A 79 -7.39 6.04 15.53
C ALA A 79 -8.22 6.05 16.82
N ARG A 80 -9.45 5.53 16.72
CA ARG A 80 -10.41 5.41 17.84
C ARG A 80 -11.07 4.05 17.79
N ARG A 81 -11.68 3.63 18.91
CA ARG A 81 -12.45 2.37 18.97
C ARG A 81 -13.60 2.34 17.96
N ASN A 82 -14.27 3.49 17.79
CA ASN A 82 -15.24 3.74 16.73
C ASN A 82 -14.75 4.96 15.96
N MET A 83 -14.68 4.86 14.63
CA MET A 83 -14.18 5.92 13.77
C MET A 83 -15.23 6.28 12.73
N GLN A 84 -15.37 7.58 12.49
CA GLN A 84 -16.03 8.12 11.32
C GLN A 84 -14.99 8.96 10.59
N LEU A 85 -14.54 8.47 9.43
CA LEU A 85 -13.52 9.13 8.63
C LEU A 85 -14.14 9.58 7.32
N GLN A 86 -13.93 10.85 6.97
CA GLN A 86 -14.08 11.32 5.61
C GLN A 86 -12.73 11.13 4.90
N CYS A 87 -12.78 10.60 3.67
CA CYS A 87 -11.61 10.49 2.80
C CYS A 87 -11.99 11.04 1.42
N ASN A 88 -11.23 12.03 0.95
CA ASN A 88 -11.35 12.59 -0.39
C ASN A 88 -10.05 12.30 -1.14
N ILE A 89 -10.16 11.73 -2.35
CA ILE A 89 -9.00 11.40 -3.19
C ILE A 89 -9.04 12.30 -4.42
N GLN A 90 -7.99 13.09 -4.63
CA GLN A 90 -7.86 14.00 -5.77
C GLN A 90 -6.39 14.13 -6.18
N ASP A 91 -6.11 14.12 -7.47
CA ASP A 91 -4.77 14.33 -8.06
C ASP A 91 -3.67 13.45 -7.44
N GLY A 92 -4.03 12.21 -7.06
CA GLY A 92 -3.13 11.24 -6.45
C GLY A 92 -2.85 11.46 -4.97
N GLU A 93 -3.54 12.39 -4.31
CA GLU A 93 -3.48 12.65 -2.88
C GLU A 93 -4.78 12.23 -2.19
N ALA A 94 -4.66 11.74 -0.96
CA ALA A 94 -5.80 11.41 -0.11
C ALA A 94 -5.82 12.35 1.09
N TRP A 95 -6.87 13.15 1.21
CA TRP A 95 -7.16 13.95 2.40
C TRP A 95 -8.12 13.19 3.31
N PHE A 96 -7.79 13.14 4.59
CA PHE A 96 -8.55 12.48 5.64
C PHE A 96 -8.99 13.49 6.69
N SER A 97 -10.21 13.32 7.21
CA SER A 97 -10.69 14.04 8.39
C SER A 97 -11.57 13.16 9.27
N ASP A 98 -11.43 13.29 10.58
CA ASP A 98 -12.34 12.71 11.58
C ASP A 98 -13.28 13.75 12.22
N GLY A 99 -13.27 15.00 11.71
CA GLY A 99 -14.00 16.14 12.24
C GLY A 99 -13.21 17.02 13.21
N GLU A 100 -12.07 16.55 13.73
CA GLU A 100 -11.17 17.31 14.63
C GLU A 100 -9.78 17.46 14.04
N ILE A 101 -9.27 16.38 13.45
CA ILE A 101 -7.93 16.27 12.87
C ILE A 101 -8.08 16.13 11.37
N GLU A 102 -7.14 16.73 10.63
CA GLU A 102 -7.00 16.56 9.20
C GLU A 102 -5.60 16.06 8.87
N ALA A 103 -5.50 15.20 7.86
CA ALA A 103 -4.22 14.70 7.37
C ALA A 103 -4.29 14.48 5.86
N THR A 104 -3.27 14.94 5.15
CA THR A 104 -3.08 14.64 3.73
C THR A 104 -1.98 13.62 3.57
N VAL A 105 -2.24 12.59 2.76
CA VAL A 105 -1.29 11.54 2.42
C VAL A 105 -1.11 11.50 0.92
N LYS A 106 0.12 11.74 0.48
CA LYS A 106 0.52 11.59 -0.92
C LYS A 106 1.36 10.33 -1.08
N PRO A 107 0.83 9.24 -1.64
CA PRO A 107 1.63 8.07 -1.95
C PRO A 107 2.72 8.37 -2.99
N GLU A 108 3.83 7.65 -2.90
CA GLU A 108 4.88 7.64 -3.92
C GLU A 108 4.89 6.31 -4.67
N VAL A 109 4.97 6.39 -5.99
CA VAL A 109 5.01 5.20 -6.84
C VAL A 109 6.46 4.83 -7.10
N TRP A 110 6.88 3.68 -6.57
CA TRP A 110 8.20 3.10 -6.83
C TRP A 110 8.20 2.14 -8.02
N LYS A 111 7.06 1.49 -8.27
CA LYS A 111 6.82 0.68 -9.46
C LYS A 111 5.35 0.77 -9.87
N ALA A 112 5.09 1.09 -11.13
CA ALA A 112 3.78 0.98 -11.77
C ALA A 112 3.60 -0.40 -12.44
N ILE A 113 2.34 -0.73 -12.75
CA ILE A 113 1.96 -1.89 -13.59
C ILE A 113 2.10 -1.46 -15.06
#